data_AF-R7QI27-F1
#
_entry.id   AF-R7QI27-F1
#
_cell.length_a   1.000
_cell.length_b   1.000
_cell.length_c   1.000
_cell.angle_alpha   90.00
_cell.angle_beta   90.00
_cell.angle_gamma   90.00
#
_symmetry.space_group_name_H-M   'P 1'
#
loop_
_entity.id
_entity.type
_entity.pdbx_description
1 polymer ?
#
loop_
_entity_poly.entity_id
_entity_poly.type
_entity_poly.pdbx_seq_one_letter_code
_entity_poly.pdbx_strand_id
1 'polypeptide(L)'
;MFSALQTLGSGYSPAAVLILAGSLARKVETPTSSAPGEVSSLQLRMPRLVIAISICRFIILPLLAILVIPRVSVFNTPFIKLAVLLEAIMPPAQNSTLILNLEKKPDAAASMARILLVVYLVGAIPMSIGLTYFLGFAGV
;
A
#
# COMPACT_ATOMS: atom_id res chain seq x y z
N MET A 1 -5.65 -15.24 14.07
CA MET A 1 -5.39 -13.78 14.06
C MET A 1 -3.93 -13.42 14.40
N PHE A 2 -3.37 -13.92 15.52
CA PHE A 2 -2.02 -13.54 15.96
C PHE A 2 -0.91 -13.89 14.93
N SER A 3 -0.96 -15.08 14.33
CA SER A 3 -0.01 -15.49 13.28
C SER A 3 -0.13 -14.66 11.99
N ALA A 4 -1.35 -14.24 11.62
CA ALA A 4 -1.57 -13.37 10.46
C ALA A 4 -1.01 -11.96 10.70
N LEU A 5 -1.17 -11.42 11.91
CA LEU A 5 -0.55 -10.16 12.33
C LEU A 5 0.98 -10.25 12.36
N GLN A 6 1.53 -11.39 12.79
CA GLN A 6 2.98 -11.62 12.81
C GLN A 6 3.56 -11.70 11.38
N THR A 7 2.90 -12.43 10.48
CA THR A 7 3.29 -12.49 9.06
C THR A 7 3.15 -11.13 8.39
N LEU A 8 2.06 -10.41 8.65
CA LEU A 8 1.88 -9.03 8.17
C LEU A 8 3.03 -8.15 8.68
N GLY A 9 3.34 -8.17 9.97
CA GLY A 9 4.41 -7.39 10.58
C GLY A 9 5.79 -7.64 9.96
N SER A 10 6.11 -8.90 9.59
CA SER A 10 7.37 -9.22 8.91
C SER A 10 7.49 -8.55 7.52
N GLY A 11 6.37 -8.34 6.83
CA GLY A 11 6.30 -7.63 5.55
C GLY A 11 6.48 -6.11 5.63
N TYR A 12 6.39 -5.51 6.83
CA TYR A 12 6.60 -4.07 7.03
C TYR A 12 8.07 -3.70 7.16
N SER A 13 8.91 -4.64 7.59
CA SER A 13 10.34 -4.38 7.84
C SER A 13 11.05 -3.76 6.63
N PRO A 14 10.86 -4.26 5.38
CA PRO A 14 11.48 -3.64 4.20
C PRO A 14 10.99 -2.20 3.94
N ALA A 15 9.69 -1.92 4.13
CA ALA A 15 9.15 -0.56 3.97
C ALA A 15 9.73 0.40 5.02
N ALA A 16 9.80 -0.03 6.28
CA ALA A 16 10.36 0.75 7.37
C ALA A 16 11.84 1.07 7.11
N VAL A 17 12.62 0.07 6.70
CA VAL A 17 14.04 0.25 6.33
C VAL A 17 14.19 1.19 5.14
N LEU A 18 13.36 1.06 4.11
CA LEU A 18 13.42 1.91 2.91
C LEU A 18 13.09 3.37 3.22
N ILE A 19 12.16 3.61 4.14
CA ILE A 19 11.83 4.96 4.62
C ILE A 19 12.91 5.53 5.52
N LEU A 20 13.48 4.72 6.40
CA LEU A 20 14.63 5.10 7.22
C LEU A 20 15.83 5.45 6.35
N ALA A 21 16.16 4.61 5.36
CA ALA A 21 17.23 4.84 4.41
C ALA A 21 16.97 6.11 3.58
N GLY A 22 15.76 6.29 3.04
CA GLY A 22 15.39 7.52 2.33
C GLY A 22 15.42 8.77 3.22
N SER A 23 15.05 8.65 4.50
CA SER A 23 15.09 9.75 5.47
C SER A 23 16.52 10.09 5.93
N LEU A 24 17.41 9.11 6.01
CA LEU A 24 18.82 9.31 6.32
C LEU A 24 19.58 9.90 5.14
N ALA A 25 19.33 9.42 3.91
CA ALA A 25 19.91 9.98 2.69
C ALA A 25 19.58 11.48 2.52
N ARG A 26 18.36 11.89 2.91
CA ARG A 26 17.91 13.28 2.84
C ARG A 26 18.65 14.23 3.79
N LYS A 27 19.31 13.72 4.83
CA LYS A 27 20.00 14.56 5.84
C LYS A 27 21.44 14.91 5.44
N VAL A 28 21.96 14.33 4.35
CA VAL A 28 23.32 14.61 3.85
C VAL A 28 23.37 15.86 2.95
N GLU A 29 22.22 16.40 2.56
CA GLU A 29 22.14 17.66 1.82
C GLU A 29 21.75 18.81 2.75
N THR A 30 22.71 19.65 3.16
CA THR A 30 22.47 21.01 3.68
C THR A 30 23.70 21.88 3.34
N PRO A 31 23.58 23.21 3.16
CA PRO A 31 22.44 24.03 2.70
C PRO A 31 22.87 25.11 1.68
N THR A 32 22.23 25.23 0.50
CA THR A 32 22.21 26.52 -0.23
C THR A 32 20.93 26.67 -1.05
N SER A 33 20.12 27.63 -0.63
CA SER A 33 19.15 28.39 -1.43
C SER A 33 17.85 27.69 -1.87
N SER A 34 16.82 27.75 -1.01
CA SER A 34 15.44 27.99 -1.46
C SER A 34 14.60 28.60 -0.33
N ALA A 35 13.85 29.64 -0.68
CA ALA A 35 13.14 30.60 0.18
C ALA A 35 12.18 29.99 1.23
N PRO A 36 11.85 30.76 2.30
CA PRO A 36 10.83 30.39 3.27
C PRO A 36 9.43 30.53 2.63
N GLY A 37 8.85 29.44 2.14
CA GLY A 37 7.49 29.47 1.60
C GLY A 37 7.00 28.21 0.90
N GLU A 38 7.87 27.37 0.35
CA GLU A 38 7.45 26.13 -0.32
C GLU A 38 7.33 24.95 0.65
N VAL A 39 6.31 25.00 1.51
CA VAL A 39 5.79 23.77 2.11
C VAL A 39 5.25 22.95 0.95
N SER A 40 6.03 21.96 0.48
CA SER A 40 5.77 21.20 -0.74
C SER A 40 4.30 20.78 -0.78
N SER A 41 3.55 21.25 -1.77
CA SER A 41 2.10 21.04 -1.95
C SER A 41 1.65 19.56 -1.81
N LEU A 42 2.60 18.64 -1.97
CA LEU A 42 2.49 17.22 -1.74
C LEU A 42 2.25 16.85 -0.26
N GLN A 43 2.91 17.51 0.69
CA GLN A 43 2.70 17.30 2.13
C GLN A 43 1.29 17.66 2.59
N LEU A 44 0.74 18.78 2.10
CA LEU A 44 -0.66 19.17 2.35
C LEU A 44 -1.68 18.21 1.73
N ARG A 45 -1.30 17.48 0.67
CA ARG A 45 -2.16 16.49 0.00
C ARG A 45 -2.01 15.07 0.54
N MET A 46 -0.99 14.80 1.36
CA MET A 46 -0.71 13.49 1.97
C MET A 46 -1.96 12.82 2.58
N PRO A 47 -2.72 13.46 3.49
CA PRO A 47 -3.86 12.78 4.12
C PRO A 47 -4.98 12.45 3.12
N ARG A 48 -5.24 13.35 2.16
CA ARG A 48 -6.24 13.11 1.10
C ARG A 48 -5.83 11.96 0.19
N LEU A 49 -4.56 11.87 -0.19
CA LEU A 49 -4.02 10.78 -1.00
C LEU A 49 -4.06 9.45 -0.24
N VAL A 50 -3.65 9.42 1.02
CA VAL A 50 -3.72 8.22 1.86
C VAL A 50 -5.16 7.71 1.97
N ILE A 51 -6.13 8.59 2.23
CA ILE A 51 -7.55 8.23 2.31
C ILE A 51 -8.05 7.71 0.95
N ALA A 52 -7.77 8.41 -0.14
CA ALA A 52 -8.21 8.00 -1.48
C ALA A 52 -7.63 6.64 -1.88
N ILE A 53 -6.34 6.41 -1.64
CA ILE A 53 -5.68 5.12 -1.90
C ILE A 53 -6.30 4.03 -1.03
N SER A 54 -6.53 4.31 0.26
CA SER A 54 -7.09 3.35 1.21
C SER A 54 -8.52 2.94 0.83
N ILE A 55 -9.38 3.90 0.47
CA ILE A 55 -10.76 3.61 0.02
C ILE A 55 -10.73 2.80 -1.28
N CYS A 56 -9.91 3.24 -2.25
CA CYS A 56 -9.86 2.56 -3.54
C CYS A 56 -9.36 1.12 -3.40
N ARG A 57 -8.35 0.88 -2.55
CA ARG A 57 -7.75 -0.44 -2.34
C ARG A 57 -8.55 -1.35 -1.42
N PHE A 58 -9.02 -0.86 -0.28
CA PHE A 58 -9.64 -1.72 0.73
C PHE A 58 -11.17 -1.80 0.62
N ILE A 59 -11.80 -0.98 -0.23
CA ILE A 59 -13.25 -0.97 -0.42
C ILE A 59 -13.61 -1.20 -1.89
N ILE A 60 -13.18 -0.32 -2.79
CA ILE A 60 -13.63 -0.36 -4.20
C ILE A 60 -13.14 -1.62 -4.92
N LEU A 61 -11.83 -1.90 -4.84
CA LEU A 61 -11.23 -3.08 -5.47
C LEU A 61 -11.83 -4.42 -5.00
N PRO A 62 -11.94 -4.70 -3.68
CA PRO A 62 -12.51 -5.96 -3.23
C PRO A 62 -14.00 -6.09 -3.56
N LEU A 63 -14.77 -4.99 -3.53
CA LEU A 63 -16.17 -5.01 -4.00
C LEU A 63 -16.27 -5.35 -5.49
N LEU A 64 -15.41 -4.75 -6.32
CA LEU A 64 -15.33 -5.09 -7.74
C LEU A 64 -14.96 -6.56 -7.94
N ALA A 65 -13.99 -7.07 -7.18
CA ALA A 65 -13.58 -8.48 -7.26
C ALA A 65 -14.74 -9.43 -6.90
N ILE A 66 -15.48 -9.16 -5.82
CA ILE A 66 -16.66 -9.95 -5.42
C ILE A 66 -17.74 -9.92 -6.51
N LEU A 67 -17.93 -8.79 -7.19
CA LEU A 67 -18.92 -8.66 -8.27
C LEU A 67 -18.47 -9.36 -9.57
N VAL A 68 -17.18 -9.31 -9.91
CA VAL A 68 -16.66 -9.83 -11.18
C VAL A 68 -16.38 -11.33 -11.10
N ILE A 69 -15.85 -11.84 -9.98
CA ILE A 69 -15.42 -13.23 -9.83
C ILE A 69 -16.51 -14.24 -10.19
N PRO A 70 -17.77 -14.11 -9.72
CA PRO A 70 -18.84 -15.04 -10.07
C PRO A 70 -19.23 -15.03 -11.55
N ARG A 71 -18.86 -13.98 -12.30
CA ARG A 71 -19.22 -13.79 -13.71
C ARG A 71 -18.16 -14.31 -14.68
N VAL A 72 -17.00 -14.75 -14.18
CA VAL A 72 -15.87 -15.17 -15.01
C VAL A 72 -15.53 -16.62 -14.70
N SER A 73 -15.73 -17.52 -15.67
CA SER A 73 -15.59 -18.97 -15.52
C SER A 73 -14.17 -19.43 -15.15
N VAL A 74 -13.15 -18.66 -15.54
CA VAL A 74 -11.74 -18.93 -15.19
C VAL A 74 -11.51 -18.89 -13.68
N PHE A 75 -12.34 -18.15 -12.94
CA PHE A 75 -12.23 -18.08 -11.49
C PHE A 75 -13.08 -19.14 -10.78
N ASN A 76 -13.57 -20.19 -11.44
CA ASN A 76 -14.40 -21.19 -10.74
C ASN A 76 -13.65 -22.02 -9.69
N THR A 77 -12.32 -22.13 -9.82
CA THR A 77 -11.49 -22.87 -8.87
C THR A 77 -11.37 -22.08 -7.56
N PRO A 78 -11.68 -22.66 -6.38
CA PRO A 78 -11.71 -21.95 -5.10
C PRO A 78 -10.37 -21.29 -4.75
N PHE A 79 -9.25 -21.93 -5.12
CA PHE A 79 -7.92 -21.36 -4.95
C PHE A 79 -7.68 -20.10 -5.77
N ILE A 80 -8.15 -20.06 -7.02
CA ILE A 80 -8.01 -18.89 -7.90
C ILE A 80 -8.92 -17.76 -7.40
N LYS A 81 -10.14 -18.06 -6.94
CA LYS A 81 -11.02 -17.06 -6.29
C LYS A 81 -10.32 -16.41 -5.10
N LEU A 82 -9.76 -17.24 -4.22
CA LEU A 82 -9.08 -16.76 -3.02
C LEU A 82 -7.86 -15.90 -3.39
N ALA A 83 -7.06 -16.33 -4.37
CA ALA A 83 -5.90 -15.58 -4.83
C ALA A 83 -6.27 -14.19 -5.38
N VAL A 84 -7.31 -14.09 -6.21
CA VAL A 84 -7.76 -12.81 -6.78
C VAL A 84 -8.36 -11.90 -5.69
N LEU A 85 -9.11 -12.45 -4.74
CA LEU A 85 -9.65 -11.68 -3.62
C LEU A 85 -8.54 -11.18 -2.69
N LEU A 86 -7.51 -12.00 -2.45
CA LEU A 86 -6.32 -11.63 -1.71
C LEU A 86 -5.54 -10.49 -2.41
N GLU A 87 -5.32 -10.59 -3.73
CA GLU A 87 -4.70 -9.51 -4.49
C GLU A 87 -5.52 -8.21 -4.45
N ALA A 88 -6.86 -8.32 -4.48
CA ALA A 88 -7.74 -7.17 -4.48
C ALA A 88 -7.60 -6.32 -3.21
N ILE A 89 -7.35 -6.96 -2.06
CA ILE A 89 -7.19 -6.27 -0.76
C ILE A 89 -5.73 -5.99 -0.39
N MET A 90 -4.77 -6.46 -1.18
CA MET A 90 -3.35 -6.26 -0.91
C MET A 90 -2.99 -4.77 -1.04
N PRO A 91 -2.18 -4.21 -0.12
CA PRO A 91 -1.71 -2.84 -0.23
C PRO A 91 -0.86 -2.64 -1.50
N PRO A 92 -0.74 -1.40 -1.99
CA PRO A 92 -0.01 -1.12 -3.21
C PRO A 92 1.47 -1.52 -3.10
N ALA A 93 2.05 -2.01 -4.19
CA ALA A 93 3.43 -2.50 -4.20
C ALA A 93 4.47 -1.40 -3.86
N GLN A 94 5.43 -1.75 -2.99
CA GLN A 94 6.57 -0.91 -2.62
C GLN A 94 7.47 -0.55 -3.83
N ASN A 95 7.39 -1.34 -4.91
CA ASN A 95 8.11 -1.12 -6.18
C ASN A 95 7.80 0.24 -6.83
N SER A 96 6.67 0.86 -6.48
CA SER A 96 6.35 2.23 -6.92
C SER A 96 7.38 3.28 -6.46
N THR A 97 8.02 3.07 -5.30
CA THR A 97 9.12 3.93 -4.82
C THR A 97 10.40 3.76 -5.63
N LEU A 98 10.70 2.52 -6.06
CA LEU A 98 11.86 2.21 -6.89
C LEU A 98 11.72 2.84 -8.29
N ILE A 99 10.53 2.79 -8.88
CA ILE A 99 10.25 3.44 -10.18
C ILE A 99 10.53 4.94 -10.09
N LEU A 100 10.08 5.61 -9.03
CA LEU A 100 10.34 7.05 -8.83
C LEU A 100 11.83 7.37 -8.64
N ASN A 101 12.58 6.47 -7.98
CA ASN A 101 14.03 6.59 -7.88
C ASN A 101 14.72 6.42 -9.25
N LEU A 102 14.28 5.46 -10.07
CA LEU A 102 14.78 5.26 -11.43
C LEU A 102 14.46 6.44 -12.36
N GLU A 103 13.34 7.12 -12.14
CA GLU A 103 12.97 8.37 -12.83
C GLU A 103 13.74 9.61 -12.33
N LYS A 104 14.73 9.45 -11.44
CA LYS A 104 15.50 10.55 -10.83
C LYS A 104 14.63 11.55 -10.07
N LYS A 105 13.54 11.09 -9.43
CA LYS A 105 12.66 11.89 -8.57
C LYS A 105 12.72 11.44 -7.10
N PRO A 106 13.87 11.60 -6.41
CA PRO A 106 14.08 11.06 -5.07
C PRO A 106 13.15 11.66 -4.00
N ASP A 107 12.80 12.96 -4.09
CA ASP A 107 11.86 13.59 -3.16
C ASP A 107 10.43 13.02 -3.29
N ALA A 108 10.01 12.72 -4.51
CA ALA A 108 8.73 12.07 -4.77
C ALA A 108 8.75 10.61 -4.28
N ALA A 109 9.86 9.90 -4.47
CA ALA A 109 10.04 8.53 -3.97
C ALA A 109 9.95 8.47 -2.44
N ALA A 110 10.63 9.37 -1.73
CA ALA A 110 10.58 9.46 -0.27
C ALA A 110 9.16 9.80 0.23
N SER A 111 8.46 10.71 -0.46
CA SER A 111 7.08 11.04 -0.15
C SER A 111 6.14 9.85 -0.36
N MET A 112 6.28 9.15 -1.49
CA MET A 112 5.50 7.96 -1.81
C MET A 112 5.76 6.83 -0.80
N ALA A 113 7.01 6.65 -0.36
CA ALA A 113 7.37 5.67 0.65
C ALA A 113 6.62 5.93 1.97
N ARG A 114 6.56 7.19 2.43
CA ARG A 114 5.79 7.56 3.62
C ARG A 114 4.29 7.30 3.46
N ILE A 115 3.71 7.63 2.30
CA ILE A 115 2.30 7.33 1.98
C ILE A 115 2.06 5.82 2.09
N LEU A 116 2.91 5.02 1.44
CA LEU A 116 2.81 3.56 1.45
C LEU A 116 2.87 3.04 2.87
N LEU A 117 3.84 3.45 3.70
CA LEU A 117 3.91 2.95 5.08
C LEU A 117 2.64 3.26 5.87
N VAL A 118 2.05 4.44 5.72
CA VAL A 118 0.78 4.77 6.39
C VAL A 118 -0.36 3.92 5.85
N VAL A 119 -0.49 3.78 4.52
CA VAL A 119 -1.51 2.93 3.88
C VAL A 119 -1.38 1.49 4.33
N TYR A 120 -0.14 0.99 4.41
CA TYR A 120 0.13 -0.33 4.96
C TYR A 120 -0.35 -0.35 6.41
N LEU A 121 0.08 0.53 7.30
CA LEU A 121 -0.30 0.49 8.74
C LEU A 121 -1.81 0.46 8.94
N VAL A 122 -2.54 1.32 8.22
CA VAL A 122 -4.00 1.37 8.25
C VAL A 122 -4.62 0.11 7.62
N GLY A 123 -3.99 -0.43 6.58
CA GLY A 123 -4.43 -1.60 5.83
C GLY A 123 -4.40 -2.93 6.58
N ALA A 124 -3.64 -3.04 7.66
CA ALA A 124 -3.53 -4.29 8.44
C ALA A 124 -4.89 -4.78 8.96
N ILE A 125 -5.74 -3.86 9.41
CA ILE A 125 -7.07 -4.15 9.94
C ILE A 125 -8.03 -4.62 8.82
N PRO A 126 -8.30 -3.84 7.76
CA PRO A 126 -9.21 -4.26 6.70
C PRO A 126 -8.71 -5.52 5.97
N MET A 127 -7.40 -5.72 5.79
CA MET A 127 -6.87 -6.97 5.25
C MET A 127 -7.23 -8.18 6.11
N SER A 128 -7.07 -8.08 7.43
CA SER A 128 -7.38 -9.17 8.36
C SER A 128 -8.88 -9.52 8.34
N ILE A 129 -9.73 -8.50 8.30
CA ILE A 129 -11.19 -8.67 8.21
C ILE A 129 -11.56 -9.27 6.85
N GLY A 130 -11.08 -8.68 5.75
CA GLY A 130 -11.39 -9.13 4.39
C GLY A 130 -10.94 -10.58 4.15
N LEU A 131 -9.76 -10.97 4.62
CA LEU A 131 -9.30 -12.36 4.53
C LEU A 131 -10.27 -13.34 5.18
N THR A 132 -10.83 -12.98 6.33
CA THR A 132 -11.81 -13.82 7.05
C THR A 132 -13.08 -14.01 6.20
N TYR A 133 -13.57 -12.94 5.57
CA TYR A 133 -14.73 -13.03 4.66
C TYR A 133 -14.42 -13.75 3.35
N PHE A 134 -13.23 -13.55 2.79
CA PHE A 134 -12.84 -14.12 1.49
C PHE A 134 -12.64 -15.63 1.55
N LEU A 135 -12.17 -16.18 2.67
CA LEU A 135 -12.11 -17.63 2.88
C LEU A 135 -13.51 -18.25 2.78
N GLY A 136 -14.49 -17.67 3.50
CA GLY A 136 -15.88 -18.10 3.44
C GLY A 136 -16.51 -17.95 2.04
N PHE A 137 -16.22 -16.86 1.32
CA PHE A 137 -16.73 -16.64 -0.03
C PHE A 137 -16.07 -17.55 -1.09
N ALA A 138 -14.78 -17.84 -0.94
CA ALA A 138 -14.07 -18.76 -1.82
C ALA A 138 -14.48 -20.23 -1.59
N GLY A 139 -15.10 -20.54 -0.45
CA GLY A 139 -15.52 -21.89 -0.08
C GLY A 139 -14.36 -22.76 0.39
N VAL A 140 -13.37 -22.15 1.04
CA VAL A 140 -12.16 -22.79 1.60
C VAL A 140 -12.20 -22.74 3.12
#